data_AF-A0A2I0EUX8-F1
#
_entry.id   AF-A0A2I0EUX8-F1
#
_cell.length_a   1.000
_cell.length_b   1.000
_cell.length_c   1.000
_cell.angle_alpha   90.00
_cell.angle_beta   90.00
_cell.angle_gamma   90.00
#
_symmetry.space_group_name_H-M   'P 1'
#
loop_
_entity.id
_entity.type
_entity.pdbx_description
1 polymer ?
#
loop_
_entity_poly.entity_id
_entity_poly.type
_entity_poly.pdbx_seq_one_letter_code
_entity_poly.pdbx_strand_id
1 'polypeptide(L)'
;MNKISKEAAAFTALPLNIQNALKQNKRIVFIANNPSISTDKLEQLLRPDDVLVLFNHFINADFFANHLLASSLPKLLFFRQIGDSKLHFGLPPRSNNVAVMKRMAKAAPLGILLSNQPYQFPLLSDDPSPDDDPIDDDRILTLPPAVQVLLQDTAHHSVLSERHPVVEDYPYFTDIHSSAPSSGFLLYRLLLAAREYVQLLQKAPLPLQLLMIGFNDNDKTAHFWQGHNWEFERREMSSPPPEVEIIRQY
;
A
#
# COMPACT_ATOMS: atom_id res chain seq x y z
N MET A 1 -22.16 -18.86 -11.93
CA MET A 1 -21.10 -18.47 -10.98
C MET A 1 -21.64 -17.33 -10.16
N ASN A 2 -21.71 -17.45 -8.82
CA ASN A 2 -22.08 -16.32 -7.98
C ASN A 2 -20.99 -15.27 -8.11
N LYS A 3 -21.32 -14.10 -8.66
CA LYS A 3 -20.40 -12.96 -8.74
C LYS A 3 -20.10 -12.55 -7.30
N ILE A 4 -18.86 -12.75 -6.86
CA ILE A 4 -18.37 -12.18 -5.60
C ILE A 4 -18.55 -10.66 -5.71
N SER A 5 -19.15 -10.03 -4.71
CA SER A 5 -19.33 -8.57 -4.73
C SER A 5 -17.96 -7.88 -4.75
N LYS A 6 -17.89 -6.64 -5.24
CA LYS A 6 -16.62 -5.87 -5.32
C LYS A 6 -15.96 -5.74 -3.95
N GLU A 7 -16.77 -5.61 -2.90
CA GLU A 7 -16.39 -5.49 -1.49
C GLU A 7 -15.79 -6.81 -0.98
N ALA A 8 -16.45 -7.93 -1.25
CA ALA A 8 -15.95 -9.25 -0.89
C ALA A 8 -14.64 -9.58 -1.64
N ALA A 9 -14.56 -9.26 -2.94
CA ALA A 9 -13.36 -9.42 -3.74
C ALA A 9 -12.19 -8.60 -3.16
N ALA A 10 -12.45 -7.33 -2.83
CA ALA A 10 -11.48 -6.45 -2.19
C ALA A 10 -10.96 -7.00 -0.85
N PHE A 11 -11.86 -7.51 -0.01
CA PHE A 11 -11.47 -8.12 1.26
C PHE A 11 -10.63 -9.39 1.06
N THR A 12 -11.03 -10.28 0.14
CA THR A 12 -10.30 -11.53 -0.13
C THR A 12 -8.96 -11.32 -0.82
N ALA A 13 -8.74 -10.18 -1.47
CA ALA A 13 -7.46 -9.82 -2.07
C ALA A 13 -6.39 -9.51 -1.02
N LEU A 14 -6.76 -9.18 0.21
CA LEU A 14 -5.83 -8.87 1.30
C LEU A 14 -5.19 -10.16 1.86
N PRO A 15 -3.94 -10.13 2.36
CA PRO A 15 -3.36 -11.25 3.10
C PRO A 15 -4.19 -11.63 4.32
N LEU A 16 -4.22 -12.92 4.70
CA LEU A 16 -5.08 -13.42 5.78
C LEU A 16 -4.87 -12.68 7.11
N ASN A 17 -3.62 -12.37 7.44
CA ASN A 17 -3.32 -11.64 8.68
C ASN A 17 -3.93 -10.23 8.69
N ILE A 18 -4.04 -9.58 7.53
CA ILE A 18 -4.68 -8.27 7.40
C ILE A 18 -6.19 -8.41 7.42
N GLN A 19 -6.75 -9.43 6.76
CA GLN A 19 -8.17 -9.76 6.89
C GLN A 19 -8.60 -9.93 8.36
N ASN A 20 -7.76 -10.61 9.16
CA ASN A 20 -7.99 -10.81 10.59
C ASN A 20 -7.84 -9.51 11.38
N ALA A 21 -6.81 -8.70 11.11
CA ALA A 21 -6.62 -7.40 11.75
C ALA A 21 -7.81 -6.47 11.49
N LEU A 22 -8.29 -6.35 10.25
CA LEU A 22 -9.46 -5.52 9.94
C LEU A 22 -10.72 -5.96 10.71
N LYS A 23 -10.90 -7.26 10.98
CA LYS A 23 -12.03 -7.74 11.80
C LYS A 23 -11.95 -7.36 13.29
N GLN A 24 -10.78 -6.91 13.77
CA GLN A 24 -10.53 -6.63 15.19
C GLN A 24 -10.26 -5.15 15.47
N ASN A 25 -9.71 -4.44 14.47
CA ASN A 25 -9.30 -3.05 14.55
C ASN A 25 -10.43 -2.09 14.17
N LYS A 26 -10.26 -0.81 14.52
CA LYS A 26 -11.30 0.21 14.31
C LYS A 26 -10.93 1.24 13.25
N ARG A 27 -9.64 1.38 12.95
CA ARG A 27 -9.16 2.42 12.03
C ARG A 27 -8.03 1.92 11.15
N ILE A 28 -8.05 2.34 9.89
CA ILE A 28 -7.02 2.09 8.89
C ILE A 28 -6.31 3.42 8.64
N VAL A 29 -4.99 3.44 8.72
CA VAL A 29 -4.19 4.67 8.56
C VAL A 29 -3.27 4.53 7.35
N PHE A 30 -3.54 5.30 6.31
CA PHE A 30 -2.69 5.43 5.14
C PHE A 30 -1.65 6.51 5.37
N ILE A 31 -0.39 6.19 5.06
CA ILE A 31 0.71 7.14 5.23
C ILE A 31 1.41 7.30 3.91
N ALA A 32 1.30 8.49 3.32
CA ALA A 32 1.96 8.82 2.07
C ALA A 32 3.49 8.87 2.22
N ASN A 33 4.21 8.74 1.10
CA ASN A 33 5.64 8.99 1.03
C ASN A 33 5.94 10.50 0.91
N ASN A 34 5.36 11.30 1.79
CA ASN A 34 5.51 12.75 1.79
C ASN A 34 6.59 13.15 2.82
N PRO A 35 7.73 13.73 2.39
CA PRO A 35 8.82 14.12 3.29
C PRO A 35 8.45 15.12 4.39
N SER A 36 7.34 15.84 4.27
CA SER A 36 6.87 16.73 5.33
C SER A 36 6.19 15.99 6.50
N ILE A 37 5.92 14.68 6.37
CA ILE A 37 5.38 13.86 7.47
C ILE A 37 6.50 13.54 8.45
N SER A 38 6.54 14.29 9.56
CA SER A 38 7.45 14.00 10.68
C SER A 38 6.98 12.83 11.55
N THR A 39 7.92 12.16 12.20
CA THR A 39 7.64 11.08 13.17
C THR A 39 6.85 11.56 14.37
N ASP A 40 7.09 12.80 14.85
CA ASP A 40 6.33 13.40 15.95
C ASP A 40 4.85 13.54 15.60
N LYS A 41 4.57 13.91 14.33
CA LYS A 41 3.19 14.00 13.85
C LYS A 41 2.53 12.64 13.78
N LEU A 42 3.27 11.61 13.35
CA LEU A 42 2.78 10.23 13.37
C LEU A 42 2.48 9.77 14.79
N GLU A 43 3.37 10.03 15.75
CA GLU A 43 3.18 9.67 17.17
C GLU A 43 1.90 10.29 17.75
N GLN A 44 1.59 11.55 17.41
CA GLN A 44 0.36 12.23 17.86
C GLN A 44 -0.92 11.65 17.25
N LEU A 45 -0.85 11.11 16.03
CA LEU A 45 -2.02 10.68 15.27
C LEU A 45 -2.35 9.20 15.46
N LEU A 46 -1.34 8.36 15.64
CA LEU A 46 -1.50 6.91 15.74
C LEU A 46 -2.14 6.50 17.07
N ARG A 47 -2.91 5.41 17.02
CA ARG A 47 -3.66 4.84 18.15
C ARG A 47 -3.45 3.31 18.21
N PRO A 48 -3.67 2.69 19.39
CA PRO A 48 -3.48 1.23 19.58
C PRO A 48 -4.32 0.31 18.69
N ASP A 49 -5.43 0.80 18.14
CA ASP A 49 -6.38 0.04 17.33
C ASP A 49 -6.26 0.32 15.82
N ASP A 50 -5.14 0.90 15.39
CA ASP A 50 -4.86 1.19 13.99
C ASP A 50 -4.30 -0.02 13.22
N VAL A 51 -4.63 -0.09 11.93
CA VAL A 51 -3.90 -0.87 10.92
C VAL A 51 -3.19 0.11 9.99
N LEU A 52 -1.87 -0.01 9.89
CA LEU A 52 -1.06 0.90 9.08
C LEU A 52 -0.97 0.41 7.64
N VAL A 53 -1.17 1.32 6.68
CA VAL A 53 -1.02 1.06 5.25
C VAL A 53 0.14 1.88 4.73
N LEU A 54 1.19 1.18 4.32
CA LEU A 54 2.45 1.73 3.85
C LEU A 54 2.70 1.22 2.43
N PHE A 55 3.37 2.00 1.59
CA PHE A 55 3.58 1.59 0.20
C PHE A 55 4.89 2.10 -0.40
N ASN A 56 5.38 1.35 -1.39
CA ASN A 56 6.60 1.61 -2.14
C ASN A 56 7.79 1.84 -1.20
N HIS A 57 8.26 3.09 -1.08
CA HIS A 57 9.44 3.45 -0.30
C HIS A 57 9.20 3.62 1.21
N PHE A 58 7.96 3.83 1.67
CA PHE A 58 7.59 4.10 3.08
C PHE A 58 8.68 4.80 3.92
N ILE A 59 8.92 6.08 3.62
CA ILE A 59 10.13 6.84 4.00
C ILE A 59 10.45 6.92 5.52
N ASN A 60 9.49 6.64 6.40
CA ASN A 60 9.66 6.61 7.86
C ASN A 60 9.82 5.17 8.40
N ALA A 61 10.49 4.30 7.63
CA ALA A 61 10.59 2.87 7.89
C ALA A 61 11.06 2.50 9.31
N ASP A 62 12.11 3.17 9.80
CA ASP A 62 12.64 2.90 11.14
C ASP A 62 11.69 3.29 12.28
N PHE A 63 10.89 4.34 12.10
CA PHE A 63 9.83 4.68 13.06
C PHE A 63 8.83 3.53 13.17
N PHE A 64 8.35 3.02 12.03
CA PHE A 64 7.36 1.94 12.02
C PHE A 64 7.91 0.61 12.54
N ALA A 65 9.23 0.38 12.53
CA ALA A 65 9.82 -0.83 13.07
C ALA A 65 10.20 -0.75 14.56
N ASN A 66 10.50 0.45 15.08
CA ASN A 66 11.16 0.59 16.38
C ASN A 66 10.38 1.43 17.39
N HIS A 67 9.44 2.29 16.96
CA HIS A 67 8.66 3.10 17.89
C HIS A 67 7.71 2.22 18.73
N LEU A 68 7.54 2.56 20.01
CA LEU A 68 6.79 1.76 20.98
C LEU A 68 5.40 1.35 20.47
N LEU A 69 4.59 2.33 20.04
CA LEU A 69 3.27 2.08 19.47
C LEU A 69 3.34 1.57 18.03
N ALA A 70 3.97 2.30 17.11
CA ALA A 70 3.93 1.98 15.69
C ALA A 70 4.47 0.57 15.38
N SER A 71 5.49 0.08 16.10
CA SER A 71 6.05 -1.27 15.89
C SER A 71 5.06 -2.39 16.19
N SER A 72 4.17 -2.22 17.16
CA SER A 72 3.19 -3.24 17.57
C SER A 72 1.90 -3.24 16.73
N LEU A 73 1.68 -2.23 15.89
CA LEU A 73 0.48 -2.16 15.05
C LEU A 73 0.58 -3.09 13.83
N PRO A 74 -0.54 -3.73 13.41
CA PRO A 74 -0.61 -4.45 12.14
C PRO A 74 -0.25 -3.54 10.96
N LYS A 75 0.47 -4.09 9.98
CA LYS A 75 0.95 -3.34 8.81
C LYS A 75 0.63 -4.04 7.51
N LEU A 76 0.03 -3.32 6.57
CA LEU A 76 -0.08 -3.70 5.18
C LEU A 76 0.94 -2.91 4.37
N LEU A 77 1.92 -3.60 3.79
CA LEU A 77 2.86 -3.06 2.83
C LEU A 77 2.33 -3.31 1.42
N PHE A 78 2.43 -2.33 0.54
CA PHE A 78 2.15 -2.51 -0.89
C PHE A 78 3.36 -2.11 -1.73
N PHE A 79 3.80 -3.02 -2.58
CA PHE A 79 4.88 -2.75 -3.53
C PHE A 79 4.32 -2.83 -4.93
N ARG A 80 4.40 -1.71 -5.63
CA ARG A 80 3.89 -1.57 -6.99
C ARG A 80 4.92 -2.05 -8.01
N GLN A 81 4.46 -2.83 -8.97
CA GLN A 81 5.17 -3.20 -10.18
C GLN A 81 5.46 -1.96 -11.02
N ILE A 82 6.71 -1.81 -11.48
CA ILE A 82 7.15 -0.66 -12.27
C ILE A 82 6.75 -0.90 -13.73
N GLY A 83 5.68 -0.26 -14.20
CA GLY A 83 5.20 -0.42 -15.57
C GLY A 83 4.96 -1.89 -15.94
N ASP A 84 5.54 -2.31 -17.05
CA ASP A 84 5.54 -3.69 -17.56
C ASP A 84 6.76 -4.52 -17.11
N SER A 85 7.62 -3.96 -16.24
CA SER A 85 8.80 -4.65 -15.71
C SER A 85 8.46 -5.79 -14.76
N LYS A 86 9.44 -6.61 -14.38
CA LYS A 86 9.31 -7.55 -13.25
C LYS A 86 9.68 -6.94 -11.89
N LEU A 87 9.97 -5.65 -11.86
CA LEU A 87 10.46 -4.94 -10.68
C LEU A 87 9.30 -4.40 -9.86
N HIS A 88 9.49 -4.33 -8.54
CA HIS A 88 8.58 -3.66 -7.64
C HIS A 88 9.31 -2.54 -6.88
N PHE A 89 8.72 -1.35 -6.82
CA PHE A 89 9.26 -0.24 -6.03
C PHE A 89 9.46 -0.66 -4.57
N GLY A 90 10.62 -0.36 -3.99
CA GLY A 90 10.94 -0.66 -2.58
C GLY A 90 11.49 -2.07 -2.32
N LEU A 91 11.50 -2.95 -3.32
CA LEU A 91 12.13 -4.28 -3.24
C LEU A 91 13.45 -4.34 -4.02
N PRO A 92 14.33 -5.32 -3.76
CA PRO A 92 15.56 -5.50 -4.52
C PRO A 92 15.29 -5.59 -6.03
N PRO A 93 16.22 -5.10 -6.85
CA PRO A 93 17.58 -4.65 -6.53
C PRO A 93 17.65 -3.22 -5.99
N ARG A 94 16.53 -2.49 -5.95
CA ARG A 94 16.50 -1.05 -5.60
C ARG A 94 16.46 -0.77 -4.09
N SER A 95 16.70 -1.77 -3.23
CA SER A 95 16.20 -1.81 -1.84
C SER A 95 16.61 -0.65 -0.92
N ASN A 96 15.65 -0.16 -0.13
CA ASN A 96 15.87 0.75 1.01
C ASN A 96 15.41 0.18 2.37
N ASN A 97 14.47 -0.79 2.43
CA ASN A 97 13.80 -1.15 3.69
C ASN A 97 13.61 -2.65 3.98
N VAL A 98 14.21 -3.57 3.21
CA VAL A 98 14.00 -5.02 3.41
C VAL A 98 14.44 -5.49 4.81
N ALA A 99 15.51 -4.90 5.36
CA ALA A 99 15.94 -5.17 6.73
C ALA A 99 14.89 -4.76 7.78
N VAL A 100 14.16 -3.67 7.52
CA VAL A 100 13.09 -3.15 8.37
C VAL A 100 11.86 -4.07 8.33
N MET A 101 11.49 -4.58 7.16
CA MET A 101 10.37 -5.52 7.00
C MET A 101 10.52 -6.76 7.88
N LYS A 102 11.74 -7.30 7.95
CA LYS A 102 12.06 -8.42 8.86
C LYS A 102 11.78 -8.08 10.33
N ARG A 103 12.07 -6.85 10.77
CA ARG A 103 11.79 -6.41 12.14
C ARG A 103 10.28 -6.27 12.37
N MET A 104 9.57 -5.63 11.43
CA MET A 104 8.13 -5.45 11.50
C MET A 104 7.38 -6.79 11.62
N ALA A 105 7.75 -7.78 10.79
CA ALA A 105 7.08 -9.10 10.78
C ALA A 105 7.26 -9.88 12.10
N LYS A 106 8.32 -9.59 12.85
CA LYS A 106 8.53 -10.18 14.18
C LYS A 106 7.71 -9.50 15.27
N ALA A 107 7.38 -8.23 15.09
CA ALA A 107 6.75 -7.41 16.12
C ALA A 107 5.21 -7.46 16.07
N ALA A 108 4.63 -7.55 14.87
CA ALA A 108 3.19 -7.46 14.66
C ALA A 108 2.77 -8.18 13.36
N PRO A 109 1.46 -8.43 13.17
CA PRO A 109 0.95 -8.93 11.89
C PRO A 109 1.41 -8.05 10.72
N LEU A 110 2.05 -8.68 9.73
CA LEU A 110 2.54 -8.02 8.52
C LEU A 110 1.92 -8.68 7.30
N GLY A 111 1.24 -7.89 6.48
CA GLY A 111 0.78 -8.24 5.15
C GLY A 111 1.61 -7.53 4.09
N ILE A 112 1.85 -8.20 2.97
CA ILE A 112 2.55 -7.70 1.80
C ILE A 112 1.64 -7.92 0.60
N LEU A 113 1.27 -6.83 -0.08
CA LEU A 113 0.60 -6.85 -1.36
C LEU A 113 1.59 -6.46 -2.45
N LEU A 114 1.64 -7.27 -3.50
CA LEU A 114 2.38 -6.94 -4.71
C LEU A 114 1.41 -6.64 -5.83
N SER A 115 1.68 -5.63 -6.65
CA SER A 115 0.81 -5.38 -7.80
C SER A 115 1.09 -6.39 -8.93
N ASN A 116 0.00 -6.83 -9.56
CA ASN A 116 -0.10 -7.64 -10.79
C ASN A 116 0.51 -9.05 -10.78
N GLN A 117 1.71 -9.23 -10.23
CA GLN A 117 2.47 -10.48 -10.24
C GLN A 117 3.18 -10.71 -8.90
N PRO A 118 3.42 -11.98 -8.51
CA PRO A 118 4.30 -12.30 -7.38
C PRO A 118 5.72 -11.75 -7.59
N TYR A 119 6.44 -11.49 -6.50
CA TYR A 119 7.81 -11.00 -6.58
C TYR A 119 8.72 -12.06 -7.21
N GLN A 120 9.53 -11.64 -8.16
CA GLN A 120 10.57 -12.44 -8.77
C GLN A 120 11.88 -11.69 -8.60
N PHE A 121 12.97 -12.41 -8.35
CA PHE A 121 14.27 -11.77 -8.37
C PHE A 121 14.58 -11.36 -9.81
N PRO A 122 14.80 -10.07 -10.08
CA PRO A 122 14.88 -9.60 -11.45
C PRO A 122 16.26 -9.82 -12.06
N LEU A 123 16.29 -9.93 -13.38
CA LEU A 123 17.50 -9.87 -14.20
C LEU A 123 17.76 -8.43 -14.63
N LEU A 124 19.01 -8.09 -14.99
CA LEU A 124 19.34 -6.74 -15.51
C LEU A 124 18.48 -6.34 -16.71
N SER A 125 18.08 -7.30 -17.55
CA SER A 125 17.19 -7.08 -18.70
C SER A 125 15.73 -6.82 -18.33
N ASP A 126 15.35 -7.02 -17.07
CA ASP A 126 13.98 -6.80 -16.60
C ASP A 126 13.76 -5.33 -16.14
N ASP A 127 14.79 -4.47 -16.17
CA ASP A 127 14.66 -3.04 -15.88
C ASP A 127 14.41 -2.23 -17.17
N PRO A 128 13.19 -1.71 -17.40
CA PRO A 128 12.87 -0.96 -18.60
C PRO A 128 13.49 0.44 -18.61
N SER A 129 13.94 0.95 -17.46
CA SER A 129 14.50 2.29 -17.31
C SER A 129 15.56 2.31 -16.21
N PRO A 130 16.76 1.74 -16.46
CA PRO A 130 17.84 1.66 -15.48
C PRO A 130 18.39 3.03 -15.07
N ASP A 131 18.08 4.10 -15.81
CA ASP A 131 18.55 5.45 -15.50
C ASP A 131 17.65 6.20 -14.47
N ASP A 132 16.40 5.75 -14.26
CA ASP A 132 15.45 6.42 -13.33
C ASP A 132 15.74 6.11 -11.86
N ASP A 133 16.28 4.91 -11.57
CA ASP A 133 16.73 4.48 -10.25
C ASP A 133 17.80 3.38 -10.44
N PRO A 134 19.08 3.78 -10.67
CA PRO A 134 20.11 2.86 -11.11
C PRO A 134 20.37 1.75 -10.11
N ILE A 135 20.47 0.54 -10.63
CA ILE A 135 20.93 -0.63 -9.89
C ILE A 135 22.45 -0.47 -9.72
N ASP A 136 22.88 0.05 -8.58
CA ASP A 136 24.30 0.13 -8.20
C ASP A 136 24.75 -1.11 -7.39
N ASP A 137 26.05 -1.40 -7.43
CA ASP A 137 26.67 -2.56 -6.77
C ASP A 137 26.62 -2.47 -5.22
N ASP A 138 26.25 -1.32 -4.66
CA ASP A 138 26.14 -1.09 -3.21
C ASP A 138 24.75 -1.48 -2.66
N ARG A 139 23.76 -1.75 -3.52
CA ARG A 139 22.40 -2.10 -3.11
C ARG A 139 22.23 -3.60 -2.85
N ILE A 140 21.42 -3.91 -1.84
CA ILE A 140 21.17 -5.28 -1.39
C ILE A 140 20.40 -6.07 -2.45
N LEU A 141 21.13 -6.90 -3.21
CA LEU A 141 20.62 -7.86 -4.19
C LEU A 141 20.10 -9.15 -3.54
N THR A 142 19.80 -9.19 -2.25
CA THR A 142 19.35 -10.45 -1.61
C THR A 142 18.24 -10.17 -0.63
N LEU A 143 17.07 -10.76 -0.90
CA LEU A 143 16.02 -10.84 0.10
C LEU A 143 16.49 -11.76 1.24
N PRO A 144 16.48 -11.31 2.50
CA PRO A 144 16.72 -12.18 3.64
C PRO A 144 15.72 -13.36 3.63
N PRO A 145 16.14 -14.58 4.02
CA PRO A 145 15.26 -15.75 3.99
C PRO A 145 13.93 -15.54 4.72
N ALA A 146 13.94 -14.79 5.83
CA ALA A 146 12.72 -14.45 6.57
C ALA A 146 11.70 -13.66 5.71
N VAL A 147 12.16 -12.75 4.85
CA VAL A 147 11.28 -11.98 3.96
C VAL A 147 10.82 -12.83 2.77
N GLN A 148 11.68 -13.73 2.26
CA GLN A 148 11.28 -14.67 1.20
C GLN A 148 10.14 -15.58 1.64
N VAL A 149 10.18 -16.09 2.88
CA VAL A 149 9.10 -16.91 3.45
C VAL A 149 7.79 -16.13 3.50
N LEU A 150 7.80 -14.85 3.89
CA LEU A 150 6.60 -14.01 3.90
C LEU A 150 5.98 -13.88 2.50
N LEU A 151 6.81 -13.75 1.45
CA LEU A 151 6.36 -13.63 0.06
C LEU A 151 5.83 -14.95 -0.53
N GLN A 152 6.06 -16.08 0.14
CA GLN A 152 5.59 -17.39 -0.28
C GLN A 152 4.37 -17.88 0.53
N ASP A 153 4.02 -17.17 1.59
CA ASP A 153 2.95 -17.55 2.52
C ASP A 153 1.69 -16.70 2.28
N THR A 154 0.57 -17.34 1.98
CA THR A 154 -0.72 -16.66 1.76
C THR A 154 -1.26 -15.96 3.02
N ALA A 155 -0.76 -16.33 4.21
CA ALA A 155 -1.06 -15.61 5.43
C ALA A 155 -0.51 -14.18 5.43
N HIS A 156 0.63 -13.99 4.75
CA HIS A 156 1.41 -12.76 4.73
C HIS A 156 1.41 -12.07 3.38
N HIS A 157 1.13 -12.77 2.29
CA HIS A 157 1.31 -12.25 0.94
C HIS A 157 0.12 -12.56 0.03
N SER A 158 -0.21 -11.58 -0.81
CA SER A 158 -1.11 -11.76 -1.95
C SER A 158 -0.79 -10.78 -3.08
N VAL A 159 -1.35 -11.04 -4.25
CA VAL A 159 -1.20 -10.21 -5.45
C VAL A 159 -2.47 -9.41 -5.69
N LEU A 160 -2.32 -8.11 -5.95
CA LEU A 160 -3.40 -7.20 -6.30
C LEU A 160 -3.25 -6.72 -7.74
N SER A 161 -4.19 -7.07 -8.60
CA SER A 161 -4.23 -6.52 -9.96
C SER A 161 -4.50 -5.02 -9.94
N GLU A 162 -3.78 -4.24 -10.74
CA GLU A 162 -4.10 -2.83 -10.97
C GLU A 162 -5.43 -2.65 -11.72
N ARG A 163 -5.98 -3.72 -12.29
CA ARG A 163 -7.32 -3.79 -12.90
C ARG A 163 -8.35 -4.44 -11.98
N HIS A 164 -8.12 -4.42 -10.66
CA HIS A 164 -9.07 -4.95 -9.69
C HIS A 164 -10.45 -4.29 -9.86
N PRO A 165 -11.59 -4.99 -9.64
CA PRO A 165 -12.93 -4.42 -9.76
C PRO A 165 -13.19 -3.11 -8.99
N VAL A 166 -12.35 -2.79 -8.00
CA VAL A 166 -12.47 -1.52 -7.26
C VAL A 166 -12.11 -0.28 -8.09
N VAL A 167 -11.41 -0.47 -9.20
CA VAL A 167 -10.93 0.54 -10.14
C VAL A 167 -11.32 0.22 -11.58
N GLU A 168 -12.44 -0.51 -11.77
CA GLU A 168 -12.93 -0.86 -13.11
C GLU A 168 -13.31 0.37 -13.95
N ASP A 169 -13.70 1.46 -13.29
CA ASP A 169 -14.05 2.77 -13.84
C ASP A 169 -12.84 3.72 -14.01
N TYR A 170 -11.65 3.29 -13.61
CA TYR A 170 -10.48 4.14 -13.68
C TYR A 170 -10.10 4.42 -15.15
N PRO A 171 -9.93 5.70 -15.55
CA PRO A 171 -9.54 6.06 -16.91
C PRO A 171 -8.06 5.77 -17.18
N TYR A 172 -7.78 4.87 -18.11
CA TYR A 172 -6.43 4.50 -18.54
C TYR A 172 -6.00 5.28 -19.79
N PHE A 173 -4.74 5.69 -19.82
CA PHE A 173 -4.06 6.24 -20.99
C PHE A 173 -3.47 5.09 -21.79
N THR A 174 -3.98 4.88 -23.01
CA THR A 174 -3.58 3.74 -23.86
C THR A 174 -2.16 3.85 -24.40
N ASP A 175 -1.64 5.07 -24.49
CA ASP A 175 -0.33 5.45 -25.00
C ASP A 175 0.75 5.47 -23.91
N ILE A 176 0.36 5.36 -22.63
CA ILE A 176 1.31 5.33 -21.51
C ILE A 176 1.44 3.90 -21.01
N HIS A 177 2.61 3.31 -21.22
CA HIS A 177 2.96 1.94 -20.82
C HIS A 177 2.67 1.61 -19.34
N SER A 178 2.76 2.61 -18.46
CA SER A 178 2.53 2.49 -17.01
C SER A 178 1.20 3.09 -16.55
N SER A 179 0.20 3.21 -17.44
CA SER A 179 -1.08 3.79 -17.04
C SER A 179 -1.83 2.87 -16.08
N ALA A 180 -2.02 3.36 -14.85
CA ALA A 180 -2.81 2.70 -13.81
C ALA A 180 -3.00 3.64 -12.61
N PRO A 181 -3.93 3.36 -11.69
CA PRO A 181 -4.14 4.17 -10.49
C PRO A 181 -2.89 4.28 -9.63
N SER A 182 -2.65 5.42 -8.96
CA SER A 182 -1.53 5.55 -8.02
C SER A 182 -1.62 4.52 -6.89
N SER A 183 -0.48 4.12 -6.30
CA SER A 183 -0.45 3.10 -5.23
C SER A 183 -1.38 3.44 -4.07
N GLY A 184 -1.34 4.71 -3.64
CA GLY A 184 -2.18 5.20 -2.55
C GLY A 184 -3.67 5.16 -2.90
N PHE A 185 -4.03 5.57 -4.12
CA PHE A 185 -5.42 5.56 -4.58
C PHE A 185 -5.99 4.15 -4.77
N LEU A 186 -5.21 3.23 -5.35
CA LEU A 186 -5.60 1.83 -5.50
C LEU A 186 -5.89 1.20 -4.12
N LEU A 187 -5.01 1.40 -3.14
CA LEU A 187 -5.20 0.88 -1.78
C LEU A 187 -6.38 1.57 -1.08
N TYR A 188 -6.55 2.87 -1.28
CA TYR A 188 -7.68 3.63 -0.73
C TYR A 188 -9.00 3.00 -1.16
N ARG A 189 -9.22 2.82 -2.48
CA ARG A 189 -10.44 2.19 -3.00
C ARG A 189 -10.57 0.72 -2.60
N LEU A 190 -9.47 -0.03 -2.55
CA LEU A 190 -9.48 -1.43 -2.11
C LEU A 190 -9.99 -1.53 -0.68
N LEU A 191 -9.42 -0.76 0.25
CA LEU A 191 -9.74 -0.85 1.67
C LEU A 191 -11.07 -0.17 2.00
N LEU A 192 -11.48 0.84 1.23
CA LEU A 192 -12.82 1.42 1.30
C LEU A 192 -13.90 0.37 0.98
N ALA A 193 -13.68 -0.44 -0.06
CA ALA A 193 -14.59 -1.54 -0.40
C ALA A 193 -14.49 -2.71 0.59
N ALA A 194 -13.28 -3.11 1.00
CA ALA A 194 -13.09 -4.20 1.96
C ALA A 194 -13.75 -3.89 3.32
N ARG A 195 -13.73 -2.61 3.75
CA ARG A 195 -14.43 -2.11 4.93
C ARG A 195 -15.92 -2.46 4.91
N GLU A 196 -16.61 -2.20 3.81
CA GLU A 196 -18.05 -2.47 3.70
C GLU A 196 -18.34 -3.96 3.91
N TYR A 197 -17.49 -4.83 3.37
CA TYR A 197 -17.60 -6.26 3.62
C TYR A 197 -17.36 -6.64 5.09
N VAL A 198 -16.35 -6.04 5.74
CA VAL A 198 -16.11 -6.27 7.18
C VAL A 198 -17.30 -5.83 8.02
N GLN A 199 -17.90 -4.68 7.71
CA GLN A 199 -19.09 -4.19 8.42
C GLN A 199 -20.26 -5.16 8.29
N LEU A 200 -20.50 -5.71 7.09
CA LEU A 200 -21.50 -6.75 6.86
C LEU A 200 -21.23 -8.01 7.71
N LEU A 201 -19.97 -8.46 7.78
CA LEU A 201 -19.59 -9.62 8.59
C LEU A 201 -19.80 -9.40 10.09
N GLN A 202 -19.46 -8.22 10.60
CA GLN A 202 -19.55 -7.89 12.02
C GLN A 202 -20.97 -7.54 12.50
N LYS A 203 -21.88 -7.22 11.57
CA LYS A 203 -23.22 -6.68 11.89
C LYS A 203 -23.15 -5.45 12.81
N ALA A 204 -22.10 -4.65 12.68
CA ALA A 204 -21.79 -3.53 13.58
C ALA A 204 -22.30 -2.19 13.03
N PRO A 205 -22.77 -1.27 13.90
CA PRO A 205 -23.27 0.03 13.49
C PRO A 205 -22.15 1.04 13.16
N LEU A 206 -20.92 0.81 13.63
CA LEU A 206 -19.79 1.71 13.39
C LEU A 206 -18.89 1.14 12.27
N PRO A 207 -18.69 1.87 11.17
CA PRO A 207 -17.76 1.46 10.13
C PRO A 207 -16.32 1.65 10.61
N LEU A 208 -15.43 0.77 10.13
CA LEU A 208 -13.98 0.94 10.18
C LEU A 208 -13.61 2.31 9.58
N GLN A 209 -12.97 3.16 10.37
CA GLN A 209 -12.58 4.51 9.94
C GLN A 209 -11.33 4.46 9.07
N LEU A 210 -11.21 5.38 8.11
CA LEU A 210 -10.00 5.54 7.31
C LEU A 210 -9.40 6.92 7.62
N LEU A 211 -8.10 6.95 7.89
CA LEU A 211 -7.32 8.17 8.05
C LEU A 211 -6.23 8.19 6.98
N MET A 212 -6.15 9.25 6.18
CA MET A 212 -5.15 9.43 5.14
C MET A 212 -4.22 10.58 5.48
N ILE A 213 -2.94 10.31 5.69
CA ILE A 213 -1.94 11.30 6.11
C ILE A 213 -1.02 11.64 4.93
N GLY A 214 -0.94 12.93 4.60
CA GLY A 214 -0.07 13.47 3.55
C GLY A 214 -0.60 13.33 2.13
N PHE A 215 -1.89 13.01 1.97
CA PHE A 215 -2.57 12.97 0.68
C PHE A 215 -3.13 14.34 0.32
N ASN A 216 -2.74 14.85 -0.84
CA ASN A 216 -3.13 16.18 -1.31
C ASN A 216 -4.02 16.10 -2.56
N ASP A 217 -4.89 17.07 -2.69
CA ASP A 217 -5.78 17.26 -3.84
C ASP A 217 -5.38 18.47 -4.71
N ASN A 218 -4.17 19.01 -4.52
CA ASN A 218 -3.63 20.08 -5.34
C ASN A 218 -2.65 19.58 -6.41
N ASP A 219 -2.46 20.40 -7.42
CA ASP A 219 -1.61 20.17 -8.59
C ASP A 219 -0.12 20.07 -8.28
N LYS A 220 0.35 20.68 -7.18
CA LYS A 220 1.75 20.70 -6.76
C LYS A 220 2.38 19.32 -6.57
N THR A 221 1.57 18.28 -6.40
CA THR A 221 2.03 16.88 -6.23
C THR A 221 2.02 16.06 -7.53
N ALA A 222 1.46 16.59 -8.62
CA ALA A 222 1.35 15.90 -9.90
C ALA A 222 2.69 15.73 -10.63
N HIS A 223 3.68 16.55 -10.28
CA HIS A 223 4.98 16.62 -10.98
C HIS A 223 5.86 15.39 -10.75
N PHE A 224 5.54 14.53 -9.79
CA PHE A 224 6.45 13.46 -9.39
C PHE A 224 6.28 12.17 -10.22
N TRP A 225 5.11 11.89 -10.81
CA TRP A 225 4.87 10.62 -11.51
C TRP A 225 3.89 10.75 -12.68
N GLN A 226 4.35 10.36 -13.87
CA GLN A 226 3.53 10.28 -15.09
C GLN A 226 2.70 8.99 -15.09
N GLY A 227 1.61 8.95 -15.87
CA GLY A 227 0.78 7.75 -16.07
C GLY A 227 -0.41 7.58 -15.14
N HIS A 228 -0.56 8.41 -14.11
CA HIS A 228 -1.77 8.47 -13.29
C HIS A 228 -2.74 9.51 -13.82
N ASN A 229 -4.03 9.18 -13.83
CA ASN A 229 -5.09 10.15 -14.06
C ASN A 229 -5.33 10.96 -12.79
N TRP A 230 -4.42 11.91 -12.54
CA TRP A 230 -4.44 12.72 -11.34
C TRP A 230 -5.71 13.56 -11.19
N GLU A 231 -6.34 13.97 -12.29
CA GLU A 231 -7.61 14.69 -12.23
C GLU A 231 -8.71 13.79 -11.63
N PHE A 232 -8.80 12.55 -12.10
CA PHE A 232 -9.75 11.57 -11.58
C PHE A 232 -9.52 11.28 -10.09
N GLU A 233 -8.29 10.98 -9.70
CA GLU A 233 -7.96 10.65 -8.31
C GLU A 233 -8.22 11.82 -7.35
N ARG A 234 -7.83 13.04 -7.74
CA ARG A 234 -8.08 14.23 -6.92
C ARG A 234 -9.56 14.56 -6.79
N ARG A 235 -10.35 14.37 -7.86
CA ARG A 235 -11.79 14.62 -7.83
C ARG A 235 -12.49 13.73 -6.81
N GLU A 236 -12.06 12.48 -6.68
CA GLU A 236 -12.60 11.58 -5.65
C GLU A 236 -12.09 11.95 -4.25
N MET A 237 -10.80 12.27 -4.11
CA MET A 237 -10.20 12.66 -2.82
C MET A 237 -10.58 14.07 -2.32
N SER A 238 -11.24 14.90 -3.14
CA SER A 238 -11.73 16.23 -2.72
C SER A 238 -13.05 16.15 -1.95
N SER A 239 -13.80 15.05 -2.10
CA SER A 239 -15.06 14.81 -1.41
C SER A 239 -15.14 13.36 -0.92
N PRO A 240 -14.27 12.97 0.04
CA PRO A 240 -14.25 11.60 0.53
C PRO A 240 -15.53 11.29 1.34
N PRO A 241 -15.92 10.00 1.46
CA PRO A 241 -17.04 9.59 2.32
C PRO A 241 -16.86 10.03 3.79
N PRO A 242 -17.94 10.14 4.58
CA PRO A 242 -17.89 10.64 5.96
C PRO A 242 -16.95 9.85 6.91
N GLU A 243 -16.66 8.59 6.61
CA GLU A 243 -15.79 7.75 7.44
C GLU A 243 -14.30 7.90 7.10
N VAL A 244 -13.97 8.73 6.11
CA VAL A 244 -12.62 8.96 5.61
C VAL A 244 -12.19 10.38 6.02
N GLU A 245 -11.18 10.45 6.88
CA GLU A 245 -10.52 11.70 7.25
C GLU A 245 -9.22 11.85 6.45
N ILE A 246 -8.97 13.02 5.88
CA ILE A 246 -7.72 13.32 5.15
C ILE A 246 -6.98 14.46 5.86
N ILE A 247 -5.78 14.17 6.37
CA ILE A 247 -4.84 15.15 6.89
C ILE A 247 -3.86 15.50 5.77
N ARG A 248 -4.11 16.63 5.10
CA ARG A 248 -3.27 17.14 4.02
C ARG A 248 -1.94 17.68 4.55
N GLN A 249 -0.87 17.54 3.78
CA GLN A 249 0.45 18.09 4.11
C GLN A 249 1.12 18.66 2.88
N TYR A 250 1.38 19.96 2.89
CA TYR A 250 1.93 20.70 1.74
C TYR A 250 3.41 21.01 1.91
#